data_AF-A0A7S0RUW4-F1
#
_entry.id   AF-A0A7S0RUW4-F1
#
_cell.length_a   1.000
_cell.length_b   1.000
_cell.length_c   1.000
_cell.angle_alpha   90.00
_cell.angle_beta   90.00
_cell.angle_gamma   90.00
#
_symmetry.space_group_name_H-M   'P 1'
#
loop_
_entity.id
_entity.type
_entity.pdbx_description
1 polymer ?
#
loop_
_entity_poly.entity_id
_entity_poly.type
_entity_poly.pdbx_seq_one_letter_code
_entity_poly.pdbx_strand_id
1 'polypeptide(L)'
;GEASPFTGLRVPAKDSPTDEDLDYLGQVMAPWRALVSPKVSGAENLPEPLSKRPILFVGNHTLFGLYDCPMLIHELYLRGFKVRGLAHRSHWMSGVGDTFQRFGAVKASPMAAYKLLAKGEPVLLFPGGAREVNK
;
A
#
# COMPACT_ATOMS: atom_id res chain seq x y z
N GLY A 1 20.93 13.74 10.07
CA GLY A 1 20.02 12.85 10.80
C GLY A 1 18.69 13.55 10.92
N GLU A 2 17.90 13.51 9.87
CA GLU A 2 16.52 14.02 9.92
C GLU A 2 15.62 12.89 10.36
N ALA A 3 14.87 13.13 11.44
CA ALA A 3 13.82 12.22 11.86
C ALA A 3 12.81 12.10 10.72
N SER A 4 12.53 10.87 10.31
CA SER A 4 11.47 10.57 9.35
C SER A 4 10.16 11.22 9.83
N PRO A 5 9.42 11.94 8.97
CA PRO A 5 8.16 12.61 9.35
C PRO A 5 7.07 11.63 9.81
N PHE A 6 7.36 10.33 9.78
CA PHE A 6 6.48 9.23 10.17
C PHE A 6 6.78 8.67 11.57
N THR A 7 7.67 9.30 12.35
CA THR A 7 8.07 8.81 13.68
C THR A 7 7.10 9.32 14.76
N GLY A 8 6.25 8.45 15.31
CA GLY A 8 5.57 8.73 16.59
C GLY A 8 4.05 8.49 16.68
N LEU A 9 3.34 8.12 15.60
CA LEU A 9 1.93 7.75 15.73
C LEU A 9 1.78 6.24 15.95
N ARG A 10 1.49 5.84 17.20
CA ARG A 10 0.98 4.51 17.50
C ARG A 10 -0.46 4.43 17.01
N VAL A 11 -0.65 3.99 15.76
CA VAL A 11 -1.99 3.87 15.18
C VAL A 11 -2.60 2.57 15.69
N PRO A 12 -3.78 2.60 16.35
CA PRO A 12 -4.46 1.37 16.75
C PRO A 12 -4.68 0.48 15.52
N ALA A 13 -4.50 -0.82 15.67
CA ALA A 13 -4.69 -1.76 14.56
C ALA A 13 -6.12 -1.66 14.02
N LYS A 14 -6.29 -1.01 12.87
CA LYS A 14 -7.56 -0.91 12.15
C LYS A 14 -7.68 -2.09 11.18
N ASP A 15 -8.90 -2.60 11.03
CA ASP A 15 -9.15 -3.71 10.13
C ASP A 15 -8.90 -3.36 8.67
N SER A 16 -9.16 -2.12 8.22
CA SER A 16 -8.88 -1.62 6.86
C SER A 16 -8.59 -0.10 6.90
N PRO A 17 -7.89 0.48 5.89
CA PRO A 17 -7.62 1.92 5.86
C PRO A 17 -8.91 2.72 5.65
N THR A 18 -9.02 3.89 6.27
CA THR A 18 -10.16 4.80 6.09
C THR A 18 -9.95 5.71 4.88
N ASP A 19 -11.02 6.38 4.41
CA ASP A 19 -10.88 7.40 3.36
C ASP A 19 -9.98 8.54 3.82
N GLU A 20 -10.12 9.00 5.08
CA GLU A 20 -9.26 10.01 5.69
C GLU A 20 -7.78 9.60 5.68
N ASP A 21 -7.47 8.33 5.96
CA ASP A 21 -6.10 7.83 5.91
C ASP A 21 -5.55 7.91 4.48
N LEU A 22 -6.33 7.56 3.46
CA LEU A 22 -5.88 7.53 2.06
C LEU A 22 -5.86 8.92 1.41
N ASP A 23 -6.76 9.82 1.80
CA ASP A 23 -6.74 11.23 1.44
C ASP A 23 -5.49 11.90 2.02
N TYR A 24 -5.14 11.60 3.27
CA TYR A 24 -3.90 12.07 3.88
C TYR A 24 -2.66 11.57 3.13
N LEU A 25 -2.64 10.30 2.70
CA LEU A 25 -1.57 9.77 1.86
C LEU A 25 -1.43 10.57 0.56
N GLY A 26 -2.55 10.93 -0.07
CA GLY A 26 -2.59 11.78 -1.26
C GLY A 26 -1.99 13.15 -1.04
N GLN A 27 -2.31 13.81 0.08
CA GLN A 27 -1.77 15.12 0.44
C GLN A 27 -0.25 15.07 0.66
N VAL A 28 0.24 14.06 1.38
CA VAL A 28 1.68 13.85 1.61
C VAL A 28 2.42 13.61 0.30
N MET A 29 1.79 12.90 -0.65
CA MET A 29 2.37 12.62 -1.97
C MET A 29 2.20 13.76 -2.98
N ALA A 30 1.38 14.78 -2.72
CA ALA A 30 1.07 15.84 -3.69
C ALA A 30 2.31 16.59 -4.21
N PRO A 31 3.29 17.01 -3.38
CA PRO A 31 4.50 17.66 -3.87
C PRO A 31 5.33 16.74 -4.79
N TRP A 32 5.44 15.46 -4.41
CA TRP A 32 6.18 14.47 -5.21
C TRP A 32 5.47 14.20 -6.54
N ARG A 33 4.14 14.06 -6.53
CA ARG A 33 3.31 13.93 -7.73
C ARG A 33 3.49 15.10 -8.69
N ALA A 34 3.55 16.33 -8.16
CA ALA A 34 3.78 17.51 -8.99
C ALA A 34 5.18 17.48 -9.62
N LEU A 35 6.19 17.05 -8.87
CA LEU A 35 7.57 16.96 -9.34
C LEU A 35 7.77 15.87 -10.42
N VAL A 36 7.27 14.66 -10.18
CA VAL A 36 7.53 13.50 -11.07
C VAL A 36 6.45 13.27 -12.12
N SER A 37 5.28 13.91 -11.97
CA SER A 37 4.16 13.84 -12.92
C SER A 37 3.83 12.40 -13.36
N PRO A 38 3.44 11.52 -12.42
CA PRO A 38 3.25 10.11 -12.69
C PRO A 38 2.14 9.90 -13.72
N LYS A 39 2.38 9.01 -14.69
CA LYS A 39 1.41 8.64 -15.71
C LYS A 39 0.83 7.27 -15.39
N VAL A 40 -0.50 7.18 -15.36
CA VAL A 40 -1.22 5.91 -15.24
C VAL A 40 -1.83 5.57 -16.59
N SER A 41 -1.49 4.39 -17.11
CA SER A 41 -2.03 3.86 -18.37
C SER A 41 -2.74 2.54 -18.10
N GLY A 42 -3.73 2.17 -18.92
CA GLY A 42 -4.44 0.90 -18.78
C GLY A 42 -5.42 0.84 -17.61
N ALA A 43 -5.84 1.99 -17.07
CA ALA A 43 -6.79 2.07 -15.95
C ALA A 43 -8.17 1.49 -16.33
N GLU A 44 -8.52 1.55 -17.61
CA GLU A 44 -9.71 0.94 -18.20
C GLU A 44 -9.73 -0.60 -18.10
N ASN A 45 -8.59 -1.23 -17.82
CA ASN A 45 -8.49 -2.67 -17.62
C ASN A 45 -8.77 -3.09 -16.16
N LEU A 46 -8.98 -2.13 -15.26
CA LEU A 46 -9.28 -2.44 -13.87
C LEU A 46 -10.67 -3.07 -13.76
N PRO A 47 -10.84 -4.05 -12.85
CA PRO A 47 -12.14 -4.64 -12.59
C PRO A 47 -13.10 -3.61 -11.95
N GLU A 48 -14.38 -3.94 -11.89
CA GLU A 48 -15.33 -3.17 -11.09
C GLU A 48 -14.94 -3.22 -9.59
N PRO A 49 -14.78 -2.07 -8.90
CA PRO A 49 -14.34 -2.05 -7.50
C PRO A 49 -15.26 -2.79 -6.54
N LEU A 50 -16.57 -2.83 -6.84
CA LEU A 50 -17.59 -3.53 -6.05
C LEU A 50 -17.87 -4.95 -6.55
N SER A 51 -16.99 -5.50 -7.40
CA SER A 51 -17.08 -6.88 -7.86
C SER A 51 -17.00 -7.86 -6.69
N LYS A 52 -17.82 -8.91 -6.71
CA LYS A 52 -17.74 -10.00 -5.72
C LYS A 52 -16.53 -10.91 -5.91
N ARG A 53 -15.73 -10.70 -6.95
CA ARG A 53 -14.56 -11.53 -7.26
C ARG A 53 -13.38 -11.07 -6.40
N PRO A 54 -12.59 -11.99 -5.82
CA PRO A 54 -11.35 -11.62 -5.14
C PRO A 54 -10.38 -10.92 -6.11
N ILE A 55 -9.75 -9.84 -5.66
CA ILE A 55 -8.83 -9.03 -6.48
C ILE A 55 -7.43 -9.11 -5.88
N LEU A 56 -6.48 -9.54 -6.70
CA LEU A 56 -5.06 -9.54 -6.37
C LEU A 56 -4.32 -8.62 -7.35
N PHE A 57 -3.89 -7.46 -6.86
CA PHE A 57 -2.95 -6.60 -7.55
C PHE A 57 -1.54 -7.12 -7.33
N VAL A 58 -0.78 -7.21 -8.42
CA VAL A 58 0.61 -7.64 -8.42
C VAL A 58 1.43 -6.51 -9.02
N GLY A 59 2.34 -5.93 -8.24
CA GLY A 59 3.23 -4.86 -8.67
C GLY A 59 4.70 -5.22 -8.47
N ASN A 60 5.61 -4.51 -9.12
CA ASN A 60 7.04 -4.66 -8.88
C ASN A 60 7.49 -3.69 -7.76
N HIS A 61 8.46 -4.09 -6.93
CA HIS A 61 9.00 -3.22 -5.88
C HIS A 61 10.36 -2.67 -6.32
N THR A 62 10.35 -1.46 -6.86
CA THR A 62 11.56 -0.76 -7.33
C THR A 62 12.36 -0.16 -6.15
N LEU A 63 13.64 0.18 -6.37
CA LEU A 63 14.59 0.72 -5.37
C LEU A 63 14.04 1.91 -4.56
N PHE A 64 13.09 2.67 -5.11
CA PHE A 64 12.36 3.74 -4.42
C PHE A 64 11.04 3.25 -3.81
N GLY A 65 11.02 2.04 -3.26
CA GLY A 65 9.84 1.39 -2.69
C GLY A 65 9.08 2.20 -1.64
N LEU A 66 9.73 3.20 -1.03
CA LEU A 66 9.09 4.15 -0.12
C LEU A 66 8.19 5.18 -0.83
N TYR A 67 8.38 5.41 -2.13
CA TYR A 67 7.61 6.35 -2.95
C TYR A 67 6.67 5.63 -3.91
N ASP A 68 7.14 4.55 -4.54
CA ASP A 68 6.36 3.84 -5.57
C ASP A 68 5.13 3.14 -4.99
N CYS A 69 5.27 2.53 -3.81
CA CYS A 69 4.16 1.87 -3.14
C CYS A 69 3.05 2.85 -2.71
N PRO A 70 3.34 3.94 -1.98
CA PRO A 70 2.31 4.94 -1.64
C PRO A 70 1.63 5.57 -2.85
N MET A 71 2.40 5.83 -3.91
CA MET A 71 1.88 6.34 -5.18
C MET A 71 0.85 5.38 -5.79
N LEU A 72 1.20 4.09 -5.92
CA LEU A 72 0.31 3.06 -6.45
C LEU A 72 -0.94 2.87 -5.58
N ILE A 73 -0.78 2.82 -4.26
CA ILE A 73 -1.89 2.69 -3.31
C ILE A 73 -2.87 3.85 -3.49
N HIS A 74 -2.37 5.08 -3.59
CA HIS A 74 -3.21 6.26 -3.77
C HIS A 74 -3.89 6.26 -5.15
N GLU A 75 -3.21 5.87 -6.23
CA GLU A 75 -3.84 5.75 -7.56
C GLU A 75 -4.95 4.69 -7.59
N LEU A 76 -4.78 3.57 -6.89
CA LEU A 76 -5.81 2.53 -6.75
C LEU A 76 -6.99 3.03 -5.91
N TYR A 77 -6.73 3.79 -4.85
CA TYR A 77 -7.76 4.42 -4.03
C TYR A 77 -8.64 5.38 -4.82
N LEU A 78 -8.05 6.26 -5.65
CA LEU A 78 -8.79 7.17 -6.55
C LEU A 78 -9.71 6.44 -7.54
N ARG A 79 -9.52 5.13 -7.71
CA ARG A 79 -10.30 4.26 -8.59
C ARG A 79 -11.22 3.31 -7.81
N GLY A 80 -11.37 3.52 -6.50
CA GLY A 80 -12.30 2.79 -5.65
C GLY A 80 -11.70 1.59 -4.90
N PHE A 81 -10.38 1.39 -4.93
CA PHE A 81 -9.75 0.24 -4.27
C PHE A 81 -8.98 0.63 -3.00
N LYS A 82 -9.44 0.13 -1.85
CA LYS A 82 -8.72 0.21 -0.57
C LYS A 82 -7.85 -1.03 -0.38
N VAL A 83 -6.69 -1.02 -1.05
CA VAL A 83 -5.83 -2.21 -1.13
C VAL A 83 -5.14 -2.57 0.19
N ARG A 84 -4.90 -3.86 0.37
CA ARG A 84 -4.23 -4.45 1.53
C ARG A 84 -2.86 -4.94 1.15
N GLY A 85 -1.83 -4.18 1.51
CA GLY A 85 -0.43 -4.52 1.23
C GLY A 85 0.10 -5.63 2.15
N LEU A 86 0.84 -6.59 1.61
CA LEU A 86 1.55 -7.58 2.44
C LEU A 86 2.97 -7.11 2.74
N ALA A 87 3.22 -6.69 3.98
CA ALA A 87 4.49 -6.11 4.39
C ALA A 87 5.30 -7.08 5.25
N HIS A 88 6.64 -7.06 5.11
CA HIS A 88 7.52 -7.90 5.90
C HIS A 88 7.51 -7.48 7.38
N ARG A 89 7.63 -8.45 8.30
CA ARG A 89 7.56 -8.20 9.75
C ARG A 89 8.63 -7.20 10.23
N SER A 90 9.75 -7.06 9.52
CA SER A 90 10.82 -6.12 9.86
C SER A 90 10.36 -4.67 9.98
N HIS A 91 9.32 -4.24 9.27
CA HIS A 91 8.78 -2.88 9.39
C HIS A 91 8.27 -2.57 10.80
N TRP A 92 7.67 -3.54 11.50
CA TRP A 92 7.26 -3.37 12.89
C TRP A 92 8.45 -3.42 13.85
N MET A 93 9.49 -4.18 13.51
CA MET A 93 10.72 -4.22 14.29
C MET A 93 11.51 -2.91 14.19
N SER A 94 11.43 -2.20 13.05
CA SER A 94 12.06 -0.90 12.84
C SER A 94 11.20 0.30 13.27
N GLY A 95 10.00 0.07 13.82
CA GLY A 95 9.12 1.12 14.33
C GLY A 95 8.25 1.84 13.29
N VAL A 96 8.35 1.50 11.99
CA VAL A 96 7.51 2.09 10.93
C VAL A 96 6.27 1.27 10.62
N GLY A 97 6.10 0.11 11.25
CA GLY A 97 5.00 -0.83 11.00
C GLY A 97 3.62 -0.22 11.23
N ASP A 98 3.46 0.63 12.24
CA ASP A 98 2.18 1.28 12.56
C ASP A 98 1.76 2.25 11.42
N THR A 99 2.72 2.96 10.82
CA THR A 99 2.50 3.80 9.63
C THR A 99 2.06 2.96 8.43
N PHE A 100 2.70 1.81 8.21
CA PHE A 100 2.30 0.89 7.14
C PHE A 100 0.88 0.35 7.38
N GLN A 101 0.53 0.02 8.63
CA GLN A 101 -0.82 -0.43 8.99
C GLN A 101 -1.88 0.64 8.77
N ARG A 102 -1.57 1.90 9.06
CA ARG A 102 -2.47 3.03 8.81
C ARG A 102 -2.96 3.07 7.36
N PHE A 103 -2.07 2.81 6.41
CA PHE A 103 -2.38 2.78 4.97
C PHE A 103 -2.75 1.39 4.45
N GLY A 104 -3.14 0.48 5.35
CA GLY A 104 -3.74 -0.81 4.98
C GLY A 104 -2.79 -1.99 4.90
N ALA A 105 -1.50 -1.85 5.22
CA ALA A 105 -0.59 -2.99 5.21
C ALA A 105 -0.88 -3.97 6.36
N VAL A 106 -0.69 -5.25 6.09
CA VAL A 106 -0.74 -6.32 7.09
C VAL A 106 0.59 -7.08 7.11
N LYS A 107 0.89 -7.72 8.23
CA LYS A 107 2.07 -8.60 8.33
C LYS A 107 1.89 -9.77 7.36
N ALA A 108 2.84 -9.92 6.44
CA ALA A 108 2.86 -11.03 5.50
C ALA A 108 2.98 -12.36 6.27
N SER A 109 2.16 -13.34 5.87
CA SER A 109 2.20 -14.73 6.31
C SER A 109 1.67 -15.62 5.19
N PRO A 110 1.92 -16.94 5.19
CA PRO A 110 1.44 -17.84 4.14
C PRO A 110 -0.08 -17.75 3.89
N MET A 111 -0.86 -17.42 4.91
CA MET A 111 -2.32 -17.35 4.83
C MET A 111 -2.88 -15.92 4.82
N ALA A 112 -2.05 -14.87 4.89
CA ALA A 112 -2.53 -13.49 4.98
C ALA A 112 -3.33 -13.10 3.73
N ALA A 113 -2.74 -13.29 2.54
CA ALA A 113 -3.39 -13.00 1.26
C ALA A 113 -4.72 -13.74 1.13
N TYR A 114 -4.71 -15.05 1.42
CA TYR A 114 -5.91 -15.89 1.35
C TYR A 114 -7.04 -15.37 2.24
N LYS A 115 -6.74 -15.00 3.50
CA LYS A 115 -7.75 -14.48 4.43
C LYS A 115 -8.35 -13.15 3.97
N LEU A 116 -7.53 -12.26 3.39
CA LEU A 116 -8.00 -10.97 2.86
C LEU A 116 -8.89 -11.18 1.63
N LEU A 117 -8.42 -12.00 0.68
CA LEU A 117 -9.17 -12.36 -0.53
C LEU A 117 -10.50 -13.04 -0.20
N ALA A 118 -10.53 -13.93 0.81
CA ALA A 118 -11.75 -14.60 1.27
C ALA A 118 -12.76 -13.62 1.91
N LYS A 119 -12.29 -12.48 2.45
CA LYS A 119 -13.13 -11.39 2.96
C LYS A 119 -13.57 -10.41 1.86
N GLY A 120 -13.12 -10.60 0.61
CA GLY A 120 -13.37 -9.67 -0.48
C GLY A 120 -12.51 -8.41 -0.43
N GLU A 121 -11.45 -8.37 0.39
CA GLU A 121 -10.55 -7.23 0.43
C GLU A 121 -9.50 -7.33 -0.69
N PRO A 122 -9.30 -6.27 -1.50
CA PRO A 122 -8.34 -6.29 -2.58
C PRO A 122 -6.91 -6.34 -2.02
N VAL A 123 -6.10 -7.30 -2.45
CA VAL A 123 -4.73 -7.50 -1.95
C VAL A 123 -3.73 -6.87 -2.92
N LEU A 124 -2.71 -6.20 -2.38
CA LEU A 124 -1.55 -5.72 -3.14
C LEU A 124 -0.31 -6.52 -2.74
N LEU A 125 0.26 -7.24 -3.71
CA LEU A 125 1.42 -8.09 -3.57
C LEU A 125 2.58 -7.60 -4.44
N PHE A 126 3.79 -7.63 -3.86
CA PHE A 126 5.03 -7.39 -4.59
C PHE A 126 5.87 -8.69 -4.59
N PRO A 127 5.83 -9.50 -5.67
CA PRO A 127 6.44 -10.83 -5.73
C PRO A 127 7.96 -10.73 -5.95
N GLY A 128 8.65 -10.27 -4.91
CA GLY A 128 10.10 -10.05 -4.88
C GLY A 128 10.59 -9.75 -3.47
N GLY A 129 9.71 -9.23 -2.61
CA GLY A 129 9.99 -8.93 -1.21
C GLY A 129 11.22 -8.01 -1.07
N ALA A 130 11.96 -8.16 0.03
CA ALA A 130 13.20 -7.42 0.26
C ALA A 130 14.35 -7.80 -0.71
N ARG A 131 14.16 -8.79 -1.59
CA ARG A 131 15.20 -9.31 -2.49
C ARG A 131 15.34 -8.50 -3.78
N GLU A 132 14.34 -7.68 -4.13
CA GLU A 132 14.36 -6.79 -5.31
C GLU A 132 14.95 -5.40 -5.01
N VAL A 133 15.32 -5.11 -3.75
CA VAL A 133 15.83 -3.79 -3.33
C VAL A 133 17.32 -3.59 -3.67
N ASN A 134 17.98 -4.61 -4.26
CA ASN A 134 19.41 -4.58 -4.62
C ASN A 134 19.66 -4.99 -6.08
N LYS A 135 19.01 -4.33 -7.05
CA LYS A 135 19.46 -4.33 -8.45
C LYS A 135 19.33 -2.95 -9.08
#